data_AF-I1CTI2-F1
#
_entry.id   AF-I1CTI2-F1
#
_cell.length_a   1.000
_cell.length_b   1.000
_cell.length_c   1.000
_cell.angle_alpha   90.00
_cell.angle_beta   90.00
_cell.angle_gamma   90.00
#
_symmetry.space_group_name_H-M   'P 1'
#
loop_
_entity.id
_entity.type
_entity.pdbx_description
1 polymer ?
#
loop_
_entity_poly.entity_id
_entity_poly.type
_entity_poly.pdbx_seq_one_letter_code
_entity_poly.pdbx_strand_id
1 'polypeptide(L)'
;MEDVDSDLPTLDQVLSRKTLPPICLYNFYIIMRDRLKMEEVLDFYLDLQHHELVWRRYVKTMHRTGHLSETDLSEGFQSPRLLSRLSQRPSTLDSEKIPSRKDLSDSSQRLILRYLMPSATKEVTQLPIELRQRLCKELEKEENARDDPLLFSEAKNYVFEYMQRFAYPKFLKLKVWGNVTLYQQISRLILGLVSLFAALTTSLSLIFLGYPQWRTRFWVSSR
;
A
#
# COMPACT_ATOMS: atom_id res chain seq x y z
N MET A 1 -10.64 -29.44 -4.61
CA MET A 1 -10.93 -29.08 -3.22
C MET A 1 -9.77 -28.23 -2.76
N GLU A 2 -9.91 -26.93 -2.95
CA GLU A 2 -9.11 -25.89 -2.30
C GLU A 2 -10.08 -24.72 -2.18
N ASP A 3 -10.49 -24.45 -0.96
CA ASP A 3 -11.38 -23.38 -0.58
C ASP A 3 -10.89 -22.06 -1.21
N VAL A 4 -11.68 -21.53 -2.15
CA VAL A 4 -11.52 -20.15 -2.62
C VAL A 4 -11.99 -19.29 -1.47
N ASP A 5 -11.07 -19.07 -0.55
CA ASP A 5 -11.36 -18.39 0.70
C ASP A 5 -11.97 -17.03 0.38
N SER A 6 -13.07 -16.78 1.06
CA SER A 6 -13.82 -15.54 1.15
C SER A 6 -13.01 -14.42 1.80
N ASP A 7 -11.72 -14.35 1.52
CA ASP A 7 -10.76 -13.54 2.22
C ASP A 7 -10.52 -12.24 1.45
N LEU A 8 -10.66 -11.16 2.21
CA LEU A 8 -10.36 -9.82 1.75
C LEU A 8 -8.90 -9.78 1.29
N PRO A 9 -8.59 -9.15 0.14
CA PRO A 9 -7.21 -9.12 -0.36
C PRO A 9 -6.26 -8.58 0.70
N THR A 10 -5.00 -9.00 0.63
CA THR A 10 -3.96 -8.49 1.55
C THR A 10 -3.31 -7.23 1.00
N LEU A 11 -2.64 -6.46 1.88
CA LEU A 11 -1.87 -5.30 1.44
C LEU A 11 -0.80 -5.68 0.42
N ASP A 12 -0.12 -6.81 0.63
CA ASP A 12 0.90 -7.30 -0.33
C ASP A 12 0.31 -7.57 -1.72
N GLN A 13 -0.87 -8.19 -1.80
CA GLN A 13 -1.57 -8.39 -3.08
C GLN A 13 -1.92 -7.06 -3.77
N VAL A 14 -2.35 -6.06 -2.99
CA VAL A 14 -2.65 -4.72 -3.50
C VAL A 14 -1.39 -4.03 -4.02
N LEU A 15 -0.30 -4.04 -3.26
CA LEU A 15 0.98 -3.40 -3.63
C LEU A 15 1.65 -4.11 -4.83
N SER A 16 1.54 -5.42 -4.91
CA SER A 16 2.02 -6.23 -6.04
C SER A 16 1.15 -6.17 -7.29
N ARG A 17 0.10 -5.33 -7.29
CA ARG A 17 -0.84 -5.13 -8.42
C ARG A 17 -1.57 -6.41 -8.85
N LYS A 18 -1.81 -7.34 -7.91
CA LYS A 18 -2.55 -8.59 -8.15
C LYS A 18 -4.06 -8.45 -7.97
N THR A 19 -4.55 -7.26 -7.63
CA THR A 19 -5.95 -7.00 -7.31
C THR A 19 -6.62 -6.03 -8.29
N LEU A 20 -7.94 -6.13 -8.39
CA LEU A 20 -8.78 -5.29 -9.27
C LEU A 20 -9.55 -4.25 -8.44
N PRO A 21 -10.07 -3.17 -9.07
CA PRO A 21 -10.97 -2.23 -8.40
C PRO A 21 -12.17 -2.97 -7.77
N PRO A 22 -12.67 -2.52 -6.59
CA PRO A 22 -12.34 -1.28 -5.89
C PRO A 22 -11.10 -1.37 -4.98
N ILE A 23 -10.57 -2.56 -4.70
CA ILE A 23 -9.42 -2.78 -3.82
C ILE A 23 -8.14 -2.94 -4.66
N CYS A 24 -7.61 -1.85 -5.19
CA CYS A 24 -6.40 -1.86 -6.02
C CYS A 24 -5.41 -0.77 -5.61
N LEU A 25 -4.15 -0.89 -6.07
CA LEU A 25 -3.07 0.06 -5.75
C LEU A 25 -3.45 1.51 -6.06
N TYR A 26 -4.11 1.74 -7.19
CA TYR A 26 -4.55 3.09 -7.59
C TYR A 26 -5.52 3.69 -6.57
N ASN A 27 -6.53 2.93 -6.15
CA ASN A 27 -7.48 3.39 -5.14
C ASN A 27 -6.83 3.53 -3.76
N PHE A 28 -5.89 2.66 -3.42
CA PHE A 28 -5.11 2.76 -2.19
C PHE A 28 -4.29 4.05 -2.17
N TYR A 29 -3.63 4.39 -3.28
CA TYR A 29 -2.87 5.62 -3.47
C TYR A 29 -3.74 6.87 -3.27
N ILE A 30 -4.93 6.91 -3.89
CA ILE A 30 -5.86 8.04 -3.70
C ILE A 30 -6.20 8.24 -2.23
N ILE A 31 -6.48 7.16 -1.48
CA ILE A 31 -6.82 7.25 -0.06
C ILE A 31 -5.62 7.69 0.77
N MET A 32 -4.43 7.15 0.50
CA MET A 32 -3.18 7.54 1.17
C MET A 32 -2.92 9.05 1.01
N ARG A 33 -3.08 9.59 -0.20
CA ARG A 33 -2.86 11.01 -0.53
C ARG A 33 -3.99 11.94 -0.04
N ASP A 34 -5.24 11.59 -0.31
CA ASP A 34 -6.35 12.54 -0.12
C ASP A 34 -6.92 12.48 1.29
N ARG A 35 -6.97 11.29 1.88
CA ARG A 35 -7.61 11.06 3.20
C ARG A 35 -6.61 10.92 4.34
N LEU A 36 -5.49 10.23 4.11
CA LEU A 36 -4.53 9.92 5.17
C LEU A 36 -3.36 10.91 5.25
N LYS A 37 -3.06 11.65 4.16
CA LYS A 37 -1.93 12.59 4.08
C LYS A 37 -0.59 11.91 4.40
N MET A 38 -0.43 10.69 3.88
CA MET A 38 0.76 9.85 4.07
C MET A 38 1.22 9.27 2.73
N GLU A 39 1.02 9.99 1.62
CA GLU A 39 1.43 9.54 0.28
C GLU A 39 2.92 9.18 0.22
N GLU A 40 3.74 9.87 0.99
CA GLU A 40 5.19 9.72 0.97
C GLU A 40 5.67 8.37 1.49
N VAL A 41 4.91 7.79 2.42
CA VAL A 41 5.14 6.44 2.93
C VAL A 41 4.96 5.41 1.80
N LEU A 42 3.90 5.56 1.00
CA LEU A 42 3.63 4.67 -0.13
C LEU A 42 4.60 4.91 -1.29
N ASP A 43 4.87 6.17 -1.60
CA ASP A 43 5.84 6.55 -2.63
C ASP A 43 7.23 5.98 -2.31
N PHE A 44 7.69 6.13 -1.07
CA PHE A 44 8.94 5.56 -0.61
C PHE A 44 8.97 4.04 -0.77
N TYR A 45 7.90 3.33 -0.36
CA TYR A 45 7.82 1.88 -0.55
C TYR A 45 7.91 1.47 -2.03
N LEU A 46 7.18 2.17 -2.91
CA LEU A 46 7.16 1.87 -4.34
C LEU A 46 8.51 2.18 -5.01
N ASP A 47 9.18 3.26 -4.60
CA ASP A 47 10.51 3.61 -5.10
C ASP A 47 11.58 2.62 -4.60
N LEU A 48 11.47 2.11 -3.37
CA LEU A 48 12.31 1.02 -2.86
C LEU A 48 12.12 -0.27 -3.68
N GLN A 49 10.86 -0.63 -3.99
CA GLN A 49 10.57 -1.76 -4.87
C GLN A 49 11.15 -1.54 -6.28
N HIS A 50 11.05 -0.32 -6.81
CA HIS A 50 11.60 0.00 -8.11
C HIS A 50 13.13 -0.15 -8.13
N HIS A 51 13.83 0.41 -7.15
CA HIS A 51 15.28 0.26 -6.98
C HIS A 51 15.68 -1.22 -6.93
N GLU A 52 14.97 -2.04 -6.16
CA GLU A 52 15.22 -3.49 -6.07
C GLU A 52 15.04 -4.19 -7.43
N LEU A 53 14.02 -3.84 -8.21
CA LEU A 53 13.81 -4.40 -9.54
C LEU A 53 14.92 -4.01 -10.51
N VAL A 54 15.37 -2.75 -10.47
CA VAL A 54 16.48 -2.25 -11.29
C VAL A 54 17.78 -2.98 -10.92
N TRP A 55 18.06 -3.15 -9.63
CA TRP A 55 19.19 -3.92 -9.12
C TRP A 55 19.17 -5.37 -9.59
N ARG A 56 18.03 -6.07 -9.39
CA ARG A 56 17.88 -7.48 -9.81
C ARG A 56 18.09 -7.64 -11.31
N ARG A 57 17.58 -6.70 -12.13
CA ARG A 57 17.80 -6.70 -13.57
C ARG A 57 19.27 -6.51 -13.90
N TYR A 58 19.96 -5.60 -13.21
CA TYR A 58 21.39 -5.38 -13.40
C TYR A 58 22.20 -6.64 -13.10
N VAL A 59 22.03 -7.23 -11.91
CA VAL A 59 22.73 -8.46 -11.51
C VAL A 59 22.44 -9.62 -12.46
N LYS A 60 21.18 -9.82 -12.84
CA LYS A 60 20.80 -10.86 -13.81
C LYS A 60 21.50 -10.68 -15.15
N THR A 61 21.67 -9.44 -15.58
CA THR A 61 22.36 -9.14 -16.84
C THR A 61 23.86 -9.44 -16.72
N MET A 62 24.50 -9.01 -15.63
CA MET A 62 25.91 -9.27 -15.36
C MET A 62 26.23 -10.77 -15.25
N HIS A 63 25.28 -11.56 -14.74
CA HIS A 63 25.35 -13.02 -14.76
C HIS A 63 25.18 -13.57 -16.19
N ARG A 64 24.20 -13.08 -16.96
CA ARG A 64 23.97 -13.51 -18.35
C ARG A 64 25.18 -13.24 -19.25
N THR A 65 25.93 -12.16 -19.02
CA THR A 65 27.14 -11.83 -19.78
C THR A 65 28.38 -12.60 -19.33
N GLY A 66 28.27 -13.47 -18.33
CA GLY A 66 29.41 -14.23 -17.78
C GLY A 66 30.39 -13.37 -16.98
N HIS A 67 30.02 -12.14 -16.61
CA HIS A 67 30.84 -11.27 -15.78
C HIS A 67 30.73 -11.60 -14.28
N LEU A 68 29.66 -12.31 -13.90
CA LEU A 68 29.47 -12.90 -12.57
C LEU A 68 29.37 -14.42 -12.70
N SER A 69 30.15 -15.12 -11.89
CA SER A 69 30.04 -16.57 -11.72
C SER A 69 28.95 -16.91 -10.68
N GLU A 70 28.44 -18.14 -10.74
CA GLU A 70 27.50 -18.68 -9.74
C GLU A 70 28.13 -18.72 -8.34
N THR A 71 29.46 -18.91 -8.27
CA THR A 71 30.25 -18.81 -7.04
C THR A 71 30.19 -17.39 -6.45
N ASP A 72 30.25 -16.35 -7.27
CA ASP A 72 30.25 -14.96 -6.81
C ASP A 72 28.87 -14.57 -6.24
N LEU A 73 27.79 -15.12 -6.80
CA LEU A 73 26.44 -14.92 -6.29
C LEU A 73 26.23 -15.60 -4.93
N SER A 74 26.89 -16.74 -4.70
CA SER A 74 26.80 -17.47 -3.43
C SER A 74 27.55 -16.79 -2.27
N GLU A 75 28.60 -16.01 -2.56
CA GLU A 75 29.34 -15.22 -1.56
C GLU A 75 28.53 -14.03 -0.99
N GLY A 76 27.39 -13.69 -1.64
CA GLY A 76 26.49 -12.63 -1.22
C GLY A 76 26.96 -11.22 -1.61
N PHE A 77 26.03 -10.26 -1.59
CA PHE A 77 26.23 -8.89 -2.07
C PHE A 77 27.18 -8.02 -1.23
N GLN A 78 27.73 -8.57 -0.16
CA GLN A 78 28.68 -7.89 0.74
C GLN A 78 30.13 -8.18 0.37
N SER A 79 30.38 -9.10 -0.56
CA SER A 79 31.74 -9.48 -0.92
C SER A 79 32.40 -8.39 -1.79
N PRO A 80 33.62 -7.92 -1.43
CA PRO A 80 34.32 -6.89 -2.20
C PRO A 80 34.69 -7.36 -3.61
N ARG A 81 34.79 -8.68 -3.81
CA ARG A 81 35.01 -9.30 -5.13
C ARG A 81 33.81 -9.11 -6.04
N LEU A 82 32.60 -9.40 -5.56
CA LEU A 82 31.38 -9.21 -6.33
C LEU A 82 31.18 -7.72 -6.63
N LEU A 83 31.38 -6.83 -5.65
CA LEU A 83 31.27 -5.38 -5.87
C LEU A 83 32.25 -4.85 -6.92
N SER A 84 33.49 -5.33 -6.93
CA SER A 84 34.48 -4.93 -7.95
C SER A 84 34.14 -5.49 -9.35
N ARG A 85 33.50 -6.65 -9.45
CA ARG A 85 32.96 -7.17 -10.72
C ARG A 85 31.73 -6.40 -11.20
N LEU A 86 30.87 -5.96 -10.27
CA LEU A 86 29.73 -5.10 -10.57
C LEU A 86 30.13 -3.67 -10.93
N SER A 87 31.30 -3.18 -10.54
CA SER A 87 31.75 -1.85 -10.96
C SER A 87 32.31 -1.85 -12.39
N GLN A 88 32.82 -3.00 -12.86
CA GLN A 88 33.35 -3.17 -14.21
C GLN A 88 32.19 -3.39 -15.19
N ARG A 89 31.99 -2.45 -16.13
CA ARG A 89 30.97 -2.56 -17.18
C ARG A 89 31.54 -3.29 -18.41
N PRO A 90 30.97 -4.43 -18.84
CA PRO A 90 31.31 -5.05 -20.12
C PRO A 90 30.99 -4.15 -21.33
N SER A 91 31.92 -4.05 -22.28
CA SER A 91 31.73 -3.34 -23.57
C SER A 91 30.64 -3.95 -24.45
N THR A 92 30.25 -5.20 -24.22
CA THR A 92 29.17 -5.88 -24.94
C THR A 92 27.76 -5.38 -24.57
N LEU A 93 27.64 -4.53 -23.54
CA LEU A 93 26.35 -4.06 -23.00
C LEU A 93 25.91 -2.70 -23.54
N ASP A 94 26.67 -2.09 -24.45
CA ASP A 94 26.41 -0.72 -24.91
C ASP A 94 25.22 -0.60 -25.88
N SER A 95 24.72 -1.73 -26.39
CA SER A 95 23.58 -1.77 -27.32
C SER A 95 22.21 -1.92 -26.63
N GLU A 96 22.16 -2.47 -25.41
CA GLU A 96 20.91 -2.66 -24.66
C GLU A 96 20.74 -1.56 -23.58
N LYS A 97 19.50 -1.09 -23.36
CA LYS A 97 19.15 -0.07 -22.36
C LYS A 97 19.17 -0.66 -20.94
N ILE A 98 20.36 -1.08 -20.51
CA ILE A 98 20.60 -1.78 -19.25
C ILE A 98 21.07 -0.76 -18.21
N PRO A 99 20.50 -0.78 -16.99
CA PRO A 99 20.90 0.13 -15.92
C PRO A 99 22.40 -0.03 -15.64
N SER A 100 23.12 1.09 -15.56
CA SER A 100 24.53 1.12 -15.19
C SER A 100 24.70 0.98 -13.68
N ARG A 101 25.90 0.60 -13.23
CA ARG A 101 26.25 0.66 -11.80
C ARG A 101 26.04 2.06 -11.22
N LYS A 102 26.39 3.07 -12.00
CA LYS A 102 26.17 4.48 -11.63
C LYS A 102 24.69 4.82 -11.47
N ASP A 103 23.82 4.26 -12.30
CA ASP A 103 22.38 4.52 -12.18
C ASP A 103 21.81 3.93 -10.88
N LEU A 104 22.40 2.82 -10.40
CA LEU A 104 22.03 2.22 -9.11
C LEU A 104 22.47 3.09 -7.93
N SER A 105 23.71 3.58 -7.94
CA SER A 105 24.20 4.50 -6.91
C SER A 105 23.42 5.82 -6.93
N ASP A 106 23.15 6.37 -8.11
CA ASP A 106 22.36 7.60 -8.22
C ASP A 106 20.92 7.38 -7.72
N SER A 107 20.37 6.17 -7.89
CA SER A 107 19.06 5.80 -7.36
C SER A 107 19.06 5.65 -5.84
N SER A 108 20.08 5.01 -5.25
CA SER A 108 20.21 4.83 -3.80
C SER A 108 20.36 6.19 -3.11
N GLN A 109 21.23 7.05 -3.64
CA GLN A 109 21.45 8.41 -3.16
C GLN A 109 20.16 9.24 -3.23
N ARG A 110 19.46 9.17 -4.37
CA ARG A 110 18.18 9.88 -4.53
C ARG A 110 17.14 9.44 -3.51
N LEU A 111 17.03 8.14 -3.23
CA LEU A 111 16.11 7.62 -2.20
C LEU A 111 16.41 8.24 -0.83
N ILE A 112 17.68 8.21 -0.42
CA ILE A 112 18.12 8.76 0.87
C ILE A 112 17.85 10.27 0.93
N LEU A 113 18.27 11.01 -0.10
CA LEU A 113 18.11 12.47 -0.16
C LEU A 113 16.64 12.92 -0.22
N ARG A 114 15.79 12.15 -0.88
CA ARG A 114 14.38 12.49 -1.10
C ARG A 114 13.52 12.19 0.13
N TYR A 115 13.78 11.07 0.80
CA TYR A 115 12.87 10.49 1.80
C TYR A 115 13.42 10.46 3.23
N LEU A 116 14.74 10.41 3.41
CA LEU A 116 15.37 10.16 4.72
C LEU A 116 16.10 11.37 5.30
N MET A 117 16.52 12.31 4.45
CA MET A 117 17.12 13.57 4.88
C MET A 117 16.13 14.39 5.72
N PRO A 118 16.60 15.04 6.80
CA PRO A 118 15.77 15.94 7.58
C PRO A 118 15.33 17.14 6.71
N SER A 119 14.07 17.55 6.84
CA SER A 119 13.47 18.64 6.06
C SER A 119 13.38 18.38 4.56
N ALA A 120 13.52 17.13 4.12
CA ALA A 120 13.28 16.78 2.73
C ALA A 120 11.80 17.02 2.37
N THR A 121 11.54 17.45 1.14
CA THR A 121 10.16 17.67 0.67
C THR A 121 9.29 16.42 0.75
N LYS A 122 9.92 15.24 0.73
CA LYS A 122 9.23 13.96 0.89
C LYS A 122 9.68 13.18 2.13
N GLU A 123 9.99 13.87 3.22
CA GLU A 123 10.50 13.24 4.43
C GLU A 123 9.50 12.23 5.04
N VAL A 124 9.91 10.96 5.09
CA VAL A 124 9.13 9.90 5.73
C VAL A 124 9.32 9.98 7.25
N THR A 125 8.52 10.84 7.87
CA THR A 125 8.54 11.10 9.33
C THR A 125 8.10 9.90 10.18
N GLN A 126 7.41 8.93 9.59
CA GLN A 126 6.88 7.74 10.27
C GLN A 126 7.97 6.72 10.62
N LEU A 127 9.15 6.82 9.99
CA LEU A 127 10.28 5.93 10.21
C LEU A 127 11.00 6.27 11.52
N PRO A 128 11.54 5.28 12.25
CA PRO A 128 12.32 5.54 13.45
C PRO A 128 13.53 6.39 13.11
N ILE A 129 13.79 7.43 13.92
CA ILE A 129 14.89 8.37 13.69
C ILE A 129 16.25 7.65 13.60
N GLU A 130 16.45 6.61 14.42
CA GLU A 130 17.66 5.81 14.46
C GLU A 130 17.94 5.12 13.11
N LEU A 131 16.90 4.56 12.49
CA LEU A 131 17.00 3.88 11.20
C LEU A 131 17.38 4.89 10.11
N ARG A 132 16.75 6.07 10.11
CA ARG A 132 17.07 7.14 9.15
C ARG A 132 18.51 7.63 9.31
N GLN A 133 18.95 7.86 10.55
CA GLN A 133 20.32 8.28 10.84
C GLN A 133 21.35 7.23 10.40
N ARG A 134 21.08 5.93 10.62
CA ARG A 134 21.94 4.84 10.14
C ARG A 134 22.05 4.87 8.62
N LEU A 135 20.93 4.96 7.90
CA LEU A 135 20.93 5.02 6.43
C LEU A 135 21.62 6.28 5.89
N CYS A 136 21.44 7.43 6.51
CA CYS A 136 22.15 8.66 6.15
C CYS A 136 23.65 8.55 6.41
N LYS A 137 24.07 7.90 7.50
CA LYS A 137 25.49 7.68 7.79
C LYS A 137 26.17 6.74 6.78
N GLU A 138 25.43 5.81 6.18
CA GLU A 138 25.96 4.98 5.08
C GLU A 138 26.21 5.79 3.80
N LEU A 139 25.47 6.90 3.58
CA LEU A 139 25.73 7.83 2.46
C LEU A 139 27.03 8.62 2.65
N GLU A 140 27.35 9.02 3.89
CA GLU A 140 28.57 9.80 4.21
C GLU A 140 29.87 9.05 3.90
N LYS A 141 29.83 7.72 3.76
CA LYS A 141 30.99 6.87 3.44
C LYS A 141 31.34 6.89 1.94
N GLU A 142 31.23 8.04 1.27
CA GLU A 142 31.26 8.24 -0.21
C GLU A 142 32.12 7.26 -1.05
N GLU A 143 33.29 6.83 -0.58
CA GLU A 143 34.18 5.89 -1.29
C GLU A 143 33.69 4.42 -1.33
N ASN A 144 32.79 4.00 -0.44
CA ASN A 144 32.23 2.64 -0.36
C ASN A 144 30.72 2.67 -0.01
N ALA A 145 29.98 3.63 -0.57
CA ALA A 145 28.55 3.73 -0.36
C ALA A 145 27.85 2.43 -0.80
N ARG A 146 27.04 1.90 0.10
CA ARG A 146 26.36 0.62 -0.08
C ARG A 146 25.07 0.84 -0.88
N ASP A 147 24.94 0.23 -2.05
CA ASP A 147 23.77 0.42 -2.93
C ASP A 147 22.89 -0.83 -3.07
N ASP A 148 23.16 -1.91 -2.34
CA ASP A 148 22.37 -3.13 -2.46
C ASP A 148 20.98 -3.01 -1.80
N PRO A 149 19.97 -3.71 -2.33
CA PRO A 149 18.61 -3.68 -1.78
C PRO A 149 18.52 -4.09 -0.31
N LEU A 150 19.49 -4.85 0.22
CA LEU A 150 19.49 -5.26 1.62
C LEU A 150 19.66 -4.06 2.56
N LEU A 151 20.36 -3.00 2.13
CA LEU A 151 20.49 -1.76 2.89
C LEU A 151 19.12 -1.21 3.30
N PHE A 152 18.15 -1.23 2.37
CA PHE A 152 16.81 -0.69 2.59
C PHE A 152 15.81 -1.73 3.09
N SER A 153 16.22 -2.97 3.34
CA SER A 153 15.31 -4.06 3.70
C SER A 153 14.56 -3.80 5.02
N GLU A 154 15.28 -3.32 6.03
CA GLU A 154 14.71 -2.93 7.33
C GLU A 154 13.69 -1.80 7.16
N ALA A 155 14.06 -0.77 6.40
CA ALA A 155 13.19 0.38 6.11
C ALA A 155 11.94 -0.07 5.36
N LYS A 156 12.09 -0.91 4.33
CA LYS A 156 11.00 -1.43 3.51
C LYS A 156 10.00 -2.24 4.34
N ASN A 157 10.49 -3.12 5.23
CA ASN A 157 9.65 -3.93 6.10
C ASN A 157 8.88 -3.05 7.10
N TYR A 158 9.57 -2.08 7.72
CA TYR A 158 8.94 -1.15 8.64
C TYR A 158 7.82 -0.34 7.97
N VAL A 159 8.07 0.20 6.78
CA VAL A 159 7.08 0.96 6.01
C VAL A 159 5.88 0.08 5.64
N PHE A 160 6.13 -1.16 5.23
CA PHE A 160 5.07 -2.11 4.91
C PHE A 160 4.20 -2.41 6.13
N GLU A 161 4.81 -2.74 7.27
CA GLU A 161 4.10 -2.99 8.53
C GLU A 161 3.33 -1.76 8.99
N TYR A 162 3.91 -0.57 8.86
CA TYR A 162 3.25 0.69 9.18
C TYR A 162 1.99 0.90 8.32
N MET A 163 2.10 0.72 7.00
CA MET A 163 0.95 0.79 6.10
C MET A 163 -0.10 -0.28 6.43
N GLN A 164 0.33 -1.51 6.71
CA GLN A 164 -0.55 -2.62 7.05
C GLN A 164 -1.33 -2.35 8.34
N ARG A 165 -0.69 -1.76 9.34
CA ARG A 165 -1.31 -1.49 10.65
C ARG A 165 -2.21 -0.25 10.64
N PHE A 166 -1.77 0.84 10.01
CA PHE A 166 -2.44 2.14 10.16
C PHE A 166 -3.26 2.59 8.95
N ALA A 167 -2.85 2.24 7.73
CA ALA A 167 -3.49 2.72 6.50
C ALA A 167 -4.47 1.69 5.92
N TYR A 168 -4.06 0.42 5.86
CA TYR A 168 -4.82 -0.63 5.19
C TYR A 168 -6.22 -0.86 5.79
N PRO A 169 -6.39 -0.94 7.13
CA PRO A 169 -7.72 -1.12 7.72
C PRO A 169 -8.66 0.06 7.43
N LYS A 170 -8.13 1.29 7.37
CA LYS A 170 -8.90 2.49 7.02
C LYS A 170 -9.32 2.46 5.57
N PHE A 171 -8.42 2.06 4.67
CA PHE A 171 -8.71 1.88 3.26
C PHE A 171 -9.84 0.87 3.03
N LEU A 172 -9.77 -0.29 3.71
CA LEU A 172 -10.82 -1.30 3.64
C LEU A 172 -12.16 -0.77 4.16
N LYS A 173 -12.18 -0.09 5.31
CA LYS A 173 -13.40 0.56 5.82
C LYS A 173 -14.01 1.54 4.81
N LEU A 174 -13.18 2.34 4.14
CA LEU A 174 -13.65 3.35 3.19
C LEU A 174 -14.14 2.75 1.86
N LYS A 175 -13.53 1.66 1.38
CA LYS A 175 -13.84 1.09 0.05
C LYS A 175 -14.77 -0.12 0.10
N VAL A 176 -14.74 -0.90 1.17
CA VAL A 176 -15.53 -2.13 1.33
C VAL A 176 -16.79 -1.85 2.13
N TRP A 177 -16.69 -1.07 3.22
CA TRP A 177 -17.83 -0.77 4.10
C TRP A 177 -18.49 0.58 3.80
N GLY A 178 -17.93 1.34 2.87
CA GLY A 178 -18.50 2.61 2.38
C GLY A 178 -19.77 2.48 1.56
N ASN A 179 -20.35 1.27 1.43
CA ASN A 179 -21.55 1.02 0.64
C ASN A 179 -22.82 1.71 1.21
N VAL A 180 -22.74 2.26 2.43
CA VAL A 180 -23.74 3.19 2.95
C VAL A 180 -23.04 4.49 3.32
N THR A 181 -23.26 5.53 2.54
CA THR A 181 -22.74 6.86 2.87
C THR A 181 -23.45 7.39 4.11
N LEU A 182 -22.76 8.19 4.93
CA LEU A 182 -23.33 8.81 6.13
C LEU A 182 -24.63 9.56 5.80
N TYR A 183 -24.67 10.23 4.65
CA TYR A 183 -25.89 10.89 4.14
C TYR A 183 -27.04 9.92 3.88
N GLN A 184 -26.79 8.74 3.30
CA GLN A 184 -27.83 7.73 3.11
C GLN A 184 -28.27 7.08 4.42
N GLN A 185 -27.38 6.94 5.40
CA GLN A 185 -27.74 6.48 6.75
C GLN A 185 -28.68 7.48 7.42
N ILE A 186 -28.30 8.76 7.42
CA ILE A 186 -29.12 9.83 7.98
C ILE A 186 -30.44 9.96 7.23
N SER A 187 -30.44 9.88 5.89
CA SER A 187 -31.69 10.00 5.12
C SER A 187 -32.66 8.87 5.45
N ARG A 188 -32.19 7.62 5.50
CA ARG A 188 -33.01 6.46 5.92
C ARG A 188 -33.51 6.60 7.36
N LEU A 189 -32.66 7.09 8.26
CA LEU A 189 -33.02 7.34 9.66
C LEU A 189 -34.15 8.38 9.76
N ILE A 190 -34.01 9.52 9.08
CA ILE A 190 -35.01 10.60 9.07
C ILE A 190 -36.33 10.09 8.50
N LEU A 191 -36.30 9.39 7.37
CA LEU A 191 -37.49 8.83 6.72
C LEU A 191 -38.21 7.84 7.64
N GLY A 192 -37.44 6.98 8.33
CA GLY A 192 -37.96 6.07 9.34
C GLY A 192 -38.59 6.81 10.53
N LEU A 193 -37.95 7.85 11.04
CA LEU A 193 -38.45 8.63 12.18
C LEU A 193 -39.76 9.36 11.85
N VAL A 194 -39.84 9.97 10.66
CA VAL A 194 -41.05 10.64 10.16
C VAL A 194 -42.19 9.64 9.97
N SER A 195 -41.91 8.48 9.38
CA SER A 195 -42.90 7.42 9.20
C SER A 195 -43.42 6.88 10.54
N LEU A 196 -42.54 6.67 11.52
CA LEU A 196 -42.90 6.24 12.87
C LEU A 196 -43.80 7.27 13.56
N PHE A 197 -43.43 8.56 13.48
CA PHE A 197 -44.20 9.64 14.09
C PHE A 197 -45.59 9.77 13.46
N ALA A 198 -45.68 9.70 12.12
CA ALA A 198 -46.95 9.71 11.41
C ALA A 198 -47.83 8.52 11.82
N ALA A 199 -47.28 7.30 11.82
CA ALA A 199 -48.02 6.09 12.20
C ALA A 199 -48.55 6.15 13.65
N LEU A 200 -47.72 6.60 14.60
CA LEU A 200 -48.12 6.79 16.00
C LEU A 200 -49.21 7.85 16.15
N THR A 201 -49.04 8.99 15.48
CA THR A 201 -50.03 10.09 15.52
C THR A 201 -51.36 9.61 14.95
N THR A 202 -51.37 9.01 13.75
CA THR A 202 -52.59 8.49 13.12
C THR A 202 -53.24 7.41 13.99
N SER A 203 -52.45 6.48 14.56
CA SER A 203 -52.98 5.43 15.43
C SER A 203 -53.64 6.02 16.68
N LEU A 204 -52.99 6.98 17.35
CA LEU A 204 -53.56 7.64 18.54
C LEU A 204 -54.80 8.47 18.18
N SER A 205 -54.78 9.19 17.06
CA SER A 205 -55.95 9.92 16.56
C SER A 205 -57.14 8.99 16.32
N LEU A 206 -56.94 7.81 15.72
CA LEU A 206 -57.99 6.83 15.48
C LEU A 206 -58.57 6.26 16.78
N ILE A 207 -57.73 6.02 17.79
CA ILE A 207 -58.16 5.57 19.12
C ILE A 207 -59.05 6.64 19.78
N PHE A 208 -58.62 7.91 19.77
CA PHE A 208 -59.39 9.00 20.38
C PHE A 208 -60.68 9.33 19.63
N LEU A 209 -60.71 9.14 18.30
CA LEU A 209 -61.92 9.33 17.49
C LEU A 209 -62.96 8.21 17.72
N GLY A 210 -62.62 7.17 18.48
CA GLY A 210 -63.51 6.05 18.76
C GLY A 210 -63.85 5.21 17.52
N TYR A 211 -62.98 5.23 16.50
CA TYR A 211 -63.26 4.53 15.24
C TYR A 211 -63.34 3.01 15.49
N PRO A 212 -64.39 2.33 15.02
CA PRO A 212 -64.56 0.91 15.29
C PRO A 212 -63.42 0.12 14.66
N GLN A 213 -62.69 -0.62 15.50
CA GLN A 213 -61.66 -1.56 15.08
C GLN A 213 -62.23 -2.56 14.07
N TRP A 214 -61.71 -2.55 12.83
CA TRP A 214 -62.13 -3.42 11.73
C TRP A 214 -62.00 -4.89 12.15
N ARG A 215 -63.11 -5.45 12.63
CA ARG A 215 -63.26 -6.87 12.95
C ARG A 215 -63.68 -7.64 11.71
N THR A 216 -62.78 -7.75 10.75
CA THR A 216 -62.79 -8.87 9.80
C THR A 216 -61.36 -9.32 9.62
N ARG A 217 -60.93 -10.28 10.46
CA ARG A 217 -59.68 -11.01 10.23
C ARG A 217 -59.83 -11.69 8.86
N PHE A 218 -58.91 -11.42 7.95
CA PHE A 218 -58.86 -11.95 6.57
C PHE A 218 -58.91 -13.49 6.45
N TRP A 219 -58.97 -14.21 7.56
CA TRP A 219 -58.96 -15.66 7.65
C TRP A 219 -60.32 -16.29 7.99
N VAL A 220 -61.38 -15.50 8.16
CA VAL A 220 -62.74 -16.05 8.23
C VAL A 220 -63.23 -16.27 6.80
N SER A 221 -62.78 -17.35 6.19
CA SER A 221 -63.45 -17.93 5.01
C SER A 221 -64.88 -18.26 5.41
N SER A 222 -65.86 -17.65 4.75
CA SER A 222 -67.25 -18.08 4.85
C SER A 222 -67.34 -19.56 4.49
N ARG A 223 -68.02 -20.34 5.33
CA ARG A 223 -68.58 -21.63 4.92
C ARG A 223 -69.63 -21.44 3.84
#